data_AF-A0A7S1S5Y9-F1
#
_entry.id   AF-A0A7S1S5Y9-F1
#
_cell.length_a   1.000
_cell.length_b   1.000
_cell.length_c   1.000
_cell.angle_alpha   90.00
_cell.angle_beta   90.00
_cell.angle_gamma   90.00
#
_symmetry.space_group_name_H-M   'P 1'
#
loop_
_entity.id
_entity.type
_entity.pdbx_description
1 polymer ?
#
loop_
_entity_poly.entity_id
_entity_poly.type
_entity_poly.pdbx_seq_one_letter_code
_entity_poly.pdbx_strand_id
1 'polypeptide(L)'
;VRRAAPTPREAQQSTWGRTTPSADAHRALAAALTAAAAGSSAIGAWRRRRWHVRGRAGEFPVQRVVRSSSASSMTGTAPTMPSVVPVAPQSVEAARIFDDLRQRTRLPGRVLAGLPSQLPMAVLSTYTALPLLTALGVVLVPSPTRLAQCLAGALGCLLGTGVGTLLDRAKKDAARSSVLQLLTDNLQTLMPIWELRSLVVSARKRFGLAVGRPAAEAFEDTALGSIYEELLKAQLEGPEHDPSDLPSLRRLKAALDLDGIVVGVAHKRAAQSLVAKGERLEGEAMRCATDKLLFLSQRAFSDEELEEAELFEMGRLRKVLRIPAREATQRINAVSRALYQQNLTAVADKVDAHTGEALAGASASFGLPSDEAALMNTETYRQIAADQLKSGSLAAEGKATLERAQDVLHLGDRAATAAFVAVAAPILRKDVDAISERLREVDVPPEAPQEAVETLTARYQEIGLSHPAMMTVATEGFTSTLRVFYDRCCKDARINGDEAALATMDKMLAFSRTVGSILSDLSKAEEANGEGSAEEAPPLTLTADTSAARRLYGL
;
A
#
# COMPACT_ATOMS: atom_id res chain seq x y z
N VAL A 1 0.62 -70.34 23.57
CA VAL A 1 0.27 -70.95 24.87
C VAL A 1 0.07 -69.80 25.86
N ARG A 2 -1.13 -69.21 25.92
CA ARG A 2 -2.33 -69.57 26.71
C ARG A 2 -2.29 -69.00 28.14
N ARG A 3 -3.13 -67.97 28.36
CA ARG A 3 -4.28 -67.89 29.32
C ARG A 3 -4.94 -66.51 29.08
N ALA A 4 -6.08 -66.36 28.40
CA ALA A 4 -7.46 -66.82 28.65
C ALA A 4 -7.93 -66.34 30.05
N ALA A 5 -8.91 -65.45 30.25
CA ALA A 5 -10.32 -65.31 29.81
C ALA A 5 -11.07 -64.82 31.11
N PRO A 6 -12.35 -64.35 31.15
CA PRO A 6 -13.44 -64.61 30.20
C PRO A 6 -14.39 -63.43 29.90
N THR A 7 -15.22 -63.63 28.87
CA THR A 7 -16.51 -62.94 28.64
C THR A 7 -17.63 -63.61 29.45
N PRO A 8 -18.81 -62.98 29.55
CA PRO A 8 -19.98 -63.67 29.02
C PRO A 8 -20.95 -62.77 28.21
N ARG A 9 -21.66 -63.47 27.32
CA ARG A 9 -22.73 -63.05 26.41
C ARG A 9 -24.08 -63.48 27.03
N GLU A 10 -25.13 -62.71 26.74
CA GLU A 10 -26.56 -63.08 26.54
C GLU A 10 -27.20 -64.16 27.46
N ALA A 11 -28.37 -63.97 28.09
CA ALA A 11 -29.64 -63.69 27.42
C ALA A 11 -30.82 -63.46 28.40
N GLN A 12 -31.89 -62.83 27.86
CA GLN A 12 -33.33 -62.94 28.21
C GLN A 12 -33.84 -62.38 29.55
N GLN A 13 -35.02 -61.76 29.70
CA GLN A 13 -36.07 -61.21 28.82
C GLN A 13 -37.15 -60.55 29.71
N SER A 14 -37.73 -59.44 29.25
CA SER A 14 -39.08 -58.91 29.57
C SER A 14 -39.32 -58.36 31.00
N THR A 15 -39.85 -57.15 31.23
CA THR A 15 -41.18 -56.69 30.82
C THR A 15 -41.41 -55.18 31.12
N TRP A 16 -42.01 -54.48 30.14
CA TRP A 16 -42.96 -53.34 30.19
C TRP A 16 -42.59 -51.96 30.79
N GLY A 17 -42.84 -50.91 29.99
CA GLY A 17 -43.06 -49.54 30.48
C GLY A 17 -43.00 -48.45 29.41
N ARG A 18 -44.08 -48.24 28.65
CA ARG A 18 -44.28 -47.04 27.81
C ARG A 18 -44.19 -45.77 28.68
N THR A 19 -43.34 -44.81 28.32
CA THR A 19 -43.49 -43.41 28.72
C THR A 19 -43.09 -42.47 27.57
N THR A 20 -43.93 -41.46 27.35
CA THR A 20 -43.89 -40.43 26.31
C THR A 20 -42.84 -39.34 26.59
N PRO A 21 -42.23 -38.69 25.58
CA PRO A 21 -41.29 -37.59 25.79
C PRO A 21 -42.06 -36.25 25.78
N SER A 22 -42.22 -35.60 26.94
CA SER A 22 -42.84 -34.26 26.99
C SER A 22 -42.59 -33.61 28.35
N ALA A 23 -41.50 -32.84 28.46
CA ALA A 23 -41.37 -31.64 29.32
C ALA A 23 -39.91 -31.15 29.40
N ASP A 24 -38.95 -32.08 29.48
CA ASP A 24 -37.57 -31.72 29.87
C ASP A 24 -36.73 -31.16 28.71
N ALA A 25 -37.00 -31.57 27.48
CA ALA A 25 -36.35 -30.98 26.29
C ALA A 25 -36.74 -29.50 26.08
N HIS A 26 -37.96 -29.10 26.47
CA HIS A 26 -38.40 -27.71 26.36
C HIS A 26 -37.80 -26.80 27.43
N ARG A 27 -37.51 -27.32 28.63
CA ARG A 27 -36.85 -26.56 29.69
C ARG A 27 -35.37 -26.30 29.40
N ALA A 28 -34.67 -27.28 28.82
CA ALA A 28 -33.28 -27.11 28.40
C ALA A 28 -33.14 -26.06 27.28
N LEU A 29 -34.09 -26.04 26.33
CA LEU A 29 -34.09 -25.09 25.22
C LEU A 29 -34.51 -23.67 25.67
N ALA A 30 -35.43 -23.56 26.64
CA ALA A 30 -35.78 -22.29 27.26
C ALA A 30 -34.60 -21.67 28.04
N ALA A 31 -33.85 -22.48 28.81
CA ALA A 31 -32.68 -22.00 29.57
C ALA A 31 -31.53 -21.54 28.66
N ALA A 32 -31.31 -22.21 27.52
CA ALA A 32 -30.32 -21.79 26.53
C ALA A 32 -30.69 -20.46 25.84
N LEU A 33 -31.99 -20.23 25.59
CA LEU A 33 -32.48 -18.98 25.00
C LEU A 33 -32.42 -17.79 25.97
N THR A 34 -32.67 -18.00 27.28
CA THR A 34 -32.49 -16.93 28.29
C THR A 34 -31.02 -16.57 28.49
N ALA A 35 -30.10 -17.54 28.43
CA ALA A 35 -28.66 -17.26 28.49
C ALA A 35 -28.17 -16.45 27.27
N ALA A 36 -28.66 -16.76 26.06
CA ALA A 36 -28.32 -16.02 24.84
C ALA A 36 -28.91 -14.58 24.83
N ALA A 37 -30.10 -14.39 25.41
CA ALA A 37 -30.72 -13.09 25.56
C ALA A 37 -29.99 -12.19 26.58
N ALA A 38 -29.45 -12.77 27.67
CA ALA A 38 -28.66 -12.05 28.67
C ALA A 38 -27.31 -11.55 28.11
N GLY A 39 -26.64 -12.35 27.26
CA GLY A 39 -25.39 -11.94 26.59
C GLY A 39 -25.57 -10.78 25.61
N SER A 40 -26.67 -10.76 24.87
CA SER A 40 -26.99 -9.69 23.90
C SER A 40 -27.32 -8.35 24.59
N SER A 41 -27.92 -8.40 25.77
CA SER A 41 -28.23 -7.21 26.59
C SER A 41 -26.97 -6.55 27.15
N ALA A 42 -25.97 -7.34 27.55
CA ALA A 42 -24.70 -6.83 28.08
C ALA A 42 -23.86 -6.09 27.01
N ILE A 43 -23.83 -6.60 25.78
CA ILE A 43 -23.14 -5.97 24.65
C ILE A 43 -23.82 -4.65 24.24
N GLY A 44 -25.16 -4.63 24.22
CA GLY A 44 -25.94 -3.41 23.97
C GLY A 44 -25.78 -2.35 25.07
N ALA A 45 -25.63 -2.76 26.33
CA ALA A 45 -25.36 -1.85 27.45
C ALA A 45 -23.94 -1.25 27.40
N TRP A 46 -22.94 -2.02 26.95
CA TRP A 46 -21.58 -1.52 26.76
C TRP A 46 -21.48 -0.52 25.59
N ARG A 47 -22.17 -0.79 24.46
CA ARG A 47 -22.25 0.15 23.32
C ARG A 47 -22.97 1.47 23.67
N ARG A 48 -24.02 1.44 24.50
CA ARG A 48 -24.72 2.66 24.97
C ARG A 48 -23.84 3.57 25.85
N ARG A 49 -22.92 3.02 26.64
CA ARG A 49 -21.96 3.83 27.43
C ARG A 49 -20.93 4.54 26.54
N ARG A 50 -20.50 3.93 25.44
CA ARG A 50 -19.54 4.53 24.49
C ARG A 50 -20.11 5.76 23.76
N TRP A 51 -21.42 5.79 23.50
CA TRP A 51 -22.11 6.94 22.88
C TRP A 51 -22.21 8.16 23.81
N HIS A 52 -22.42 7.98 25.11
CA HIS A 52 -22.48 9.10 26.05
C HIS A 52 -21.13 9.78 26.31
N VAL A 53 -20.02 9.07 26.08
CA VAL A 53 -18.67 9.64 26.20
C VAL A 53 -18.29 10.47 24.96
N ARG A 54 -18.70 10.07 23.75
CA ARG A 54 -18.46 10.85 22.52
C ARG A 54 -19.35 12.10 22.38
N GLY A 55 -20.51 12.15 23.04
CA GLY A 55 -21.43 13.30 22.96
C GLY A 55 -21.09 14.49 23.87
N ARG A 56 -20.04 14.43 24.71
CA ARG A 56 -19.69 15.49 25.68
C ARG A 56 -18.33 16.17 25.46
N ALA A 57 -17.54 15.74 24.47
CA ALA A 57 -16.20 16.30 24.22
C ALA A 57 -16.21 17.24 23.00
N GLY A 58 -17.06 18.27 23.02
CA GLY A 58 -17.28 19.15 21.87
C GLY A 58 -17.69 20.58 22.22
N GLU A 59 -17.13 21.16 23.28
CA GLU A 59 -17.16 22.61 23.50
C GLU A 59 -15.81 23.07 24.06
N PHE A 60 -14.96 23.63 23.20
CA PHE A 60 -13.88 24.52 23.61
C PHE A 60 -13.95 25.82 22.79
N PRO A 61 -13.69 26.97 23.42
CA PRO A 61 -13.99 28.27 22.82
C PRO A 61 -12.90 28.71 21.85
N VAL A 62 -13.36 29.32 20.75
CA VAL A 62 -12.54 29.95 19.71
C VAL A 62 -11.83 31.19 20.29
N GLN A 63 -10.51 31.14 20.40
CA GLN A 63 -9.68 32.34 20.52
C GLN A 63 -9.26 32.83 19.13
N ARG A 64 -9.80 33.99 18.79
CA ARG A 64 -9.56 34.78 17.58
C ARG A 64 -8.16 35.41 17.66
N VAL A 65 -7.22 34.98 16.82
CA VAL A 65 -6.02 35.75 16.50
C VAL A 65 -6.14 36.30 15.09
N VAL A 66 -6.29 37.62 15.03
CA VAL A 66 -6.22 38.45 13.82
C VAL A 66 -4.76 38.53 13.39
N ARG A 67 -4.47 38.16 12.14
CA ARG A 67 -3.39 38.81 11.37
C ARG A 67 -3.71 38.80 9.89
N SER A 68 -3.92 40.02 9.41
CA SER A 68 -4.10 40.49 8.04
C SER A 68 -2.80 40.45 7.24
N SER A 69 -2.91 40.27 5.92
CA SER A 69 -2.27 41.01 4.80
C SER A 69 -2.33 40.13 3.52
N SER A 70 -3.30 40.34 2.62
CA SER A 70 -3.24 41.18 1.39
C SER A 70 -2.22 40.68 0.35
N ALA A 71 -2.68 40.00 -0.71
CA ALA A 71 -2.87 40.50 -2.10
C ALA A 71 -1.75 39.93 -3.01
N SER A 72 -1.91 39.52 -4.27
CA SER A 72 -2.82 39.91 -5.35
C SER A 72 -2.98 38.78 -6.39
N SER A 73 -4.08 38.86 -7.14
CA SER A 73 -4.45 38.07 -8.32
C SER A 73 -3.49 38.21 -9.51
N MET A 74 -3.32 37.16 -10.31
CA MET A 74 -3.43 37.24 -11.78
C MET A 74 -4.05 35.96 -12.34
N THR A 75 -5.17 36.18 -13.04
CA THR A 75 -5.87 35.25 -13.92
C THR A 75 -5.04 34.96 -15.17
N GLY A 76 -4.83 33.68 -15.48
CA GLY A 76 -4.29 33.22 -16.75
C GLY A 76 -4.93 31.90 -17.14
N THR A 77 -6.03 31.97 -17.89
CA THR A 77 -6.64 30.84 -18.58
C THR A 77 -5.77 30.40 -19.75
N ALA A 78 -5.31 29.14 -19.74
CA ALA A 78 -4.68 28.47 -20.87
C ALA A 78 -5.15 27.00 -20.94
N PRO A 79 -5.20 26.39 -22.15
CA PRO A 79 -6.11 25.30 -22.46
C PRO A 79 -5.58 23.94 -21.99
N THR A 80 -6.46 23.15 -21.40
CA THR A 80 -6.22 21.76 -21.03
C THR A 80 -6.15 20.91 -22.30
N MET A 81 -4.94 20.53 -22.72
CA MET A 81 -4.73 19.47 -23.70
C MET A 81 -4.84 18.10 -23.02
N PRO A 82 -5.31 17.07 -23.74
CA PRO A 82 -5.63 15.77 -23.15
C PRO A 82 -4.36 15.06 -22.67
N SER A 83 -4.31 14.81 -21.36
CA SER A 83 -3.31 13.94 -20.74
C SER A 83 -3.45 12.53 -21.35
N VAL A 84 -2.47 12.14 -22.15
CA VAL A 84 -2.28 10.74 -22.56
C VAL A 84 -1.80 9.98 -21.34
N VAL A 85 -2.75 9.46 -20.58
CA VAL A 85 -2.52 8.48 -19.51
C VAL A 85 -2.10 7.17 -20.20
N PRO A 86 -0.97 6.54 -19.81
CA PRO A 86 -0.63 5.22 -20.30
C PRO A 86 -1.79 4.28 -19.95
N VAL A 87 -2.22 3.45 -20.91
CA VAL A 87 -3.32 2.50 -20.72
C VAL A 87 -2.97 1.56 -19.57
N ALA A 88 -3.51 1.86 -18.38
CA ALA A 88 -3.40 1.03 -17.20
C ALA A 88 -4.16 -0.29 -17.44
N PRO A 89 -3.70 -1.42 -16.86
CA PRO A 89 -4.54 -2.62 -16.78
C PRO A 89 -5.90 -2.24 -16.21
N GLN A 90 -6.97 -2.82 -16.76
CA GLN A 90 -8.35 -2.46 -16.43
C GLN A 90 -8.58 -2.52 -14.92
N SER A 91 -8.52 -1.37 -14.25
CA SER A 91 -8.81 -1.24 -12.83
C SER A 91 -10.22 -1.73 -12.55
N VAL A 92 -10.44 -2.38 -11.42
CA VAL A 92 -11.76 -2.86 -11.04
C VAL A 92 -12.67 -1.66 -10.80
N GLU A 93 -13.57 -1.36 -11.74
CA GLU A 93 -14.44 -0.19 -11.68
C GLU A 93 -15.54 -0.41 -10.63
N ALA A 94 -15.36 0.18 -9.44
CA ALA A 94 -16.28 0.04 -8.30
C ALA A 94 -17.75 0.32 -8.67
N ALA A 95 -18.00 1.28 -9.58
CA ALA A 95 -19.32 1.60 -10.09
C ALA A 95 -20.02 0.38 -10.71
N ARG A 96 -19.30 -0.40 -11.54
CA ARG A 96 -19.86 -1.61 -12.17
C ARG A 96 -20.26 -2.67 -11.15
N ILE A 97 -19.44 -2.86 -10.11
CA ILE A 97 -19.74 -3.82 -9.03
C ILE A 97 -21.02 -3.41 -8.31
N PHE A 98 -21.16 -2.13 -7.97
CA PHE A 98 -22.34 -1.66 -7.27
C PHE A 98 -23.60 -1.71 -8.14
N ASP A 99 -23.47 -1.44 -9.43
CA ASP A 99 -24.57 -1.62 -10.38
C ASP A 99 -24.98 -3.08 -10.53
N ASP A 100 -24.03 -4.01 -10.60
CA ASP A 100 -24.32 -5.44 -10.63
C ASP A 100 -25.00 -5.91 -9.34
N LEU A 101 -24.53 -5.46 -8.18
CA LEU A 101 -25.17 -5.74 -6.89
C LEU A 101 -26.57 -5.12 -6.80
N ARG A 102 -26.76 -3.95 -7.42
CA ARG A 102 -28.05 -3.28 -7.53
C ARG A 102 -29.00 -4.06 -8.44
N GLN A 103 -28.51 -4.61 -9.54
CA GLN A 103 -29.30 -5.47 -10.43
C GLN A 103 -29.68 -6.80 -9.76
N ARG A 104 -28.80 -7.35 -8.92
CA ARG A 104 -29.05 -8.55 -8.11
C ARG A 104 -29.99 -8.30 -6.93
N THR A 105 -30.27 -7.05 -6.55
CA THR A 105 -31.24 -6.78 -5.49
C THR A 105 -32.65 -7.14 -5.97
N ARG A 106 -33.47 -7.67 -5.04
CA ARG A 106 -34.81 -8.16 -5.37
C ARG A 106 -35.66 -7.05 -6.01
N LEU A 107 -36.40 -7.41 -7.07
CA LEU A 107 -37.31 -6.51 -7.81
C LEU A 107 -38.16 -5.60 -6.90
N PRO A 108 -38.85 -6.09 -5.84
CA PRO A 108 -39.64 -5.22 -4.98
C PRO A 108 -38.81 -4.13 -4.28
N GLY A 109 -37.56 -4.42 -3.89
CA GLY A 109 -36.68 -3.41 -3.31
C GLY A 109 -36.27 -2.34 -4.32
N ARG A 110 -35.93 -2.74 -5.55
CA ARG A 110 -35.59 -1.80 -6.64
C ARG A 110 -36.75 -0.87 -7.01
N VAL A 111 -37.96 -1.42 -7.12
CA VAL A 111 -39.17 -0.64 -7.42
C VAL A 111 -39.45 0.37 -6.29
N LEU A 112 -39.33 -0.05 -5.03
CA LEU A 112 -39.49 0.84 -3.88
C LEU A 112 -38.41 1.93 -3.81
N ALA A 113 -37.17 1.63 -4.21
CA ALA A 113 -36.08 2.60 -4.26
C ALA A 113 -36.30 3.69 -5.31
N GLY A 114 -36.90 3.34 -6.46
CA GLY A 114 -37.19 4.24 -7.57
C GLY A 114 -38.38 5.18 -7.37
N LEU A 115 -39.14 5.03 -6.28
CA LEU A 115 -40.23 5.96 -5.96
C LEU A 115 -39.69 7.36 -5.65
N PRO A 116 -40.47 8.43 -5.89
CA PRO A 116 -40.06 9.79 -5.55
C PRO A 116 -39.81 9.93 -4.03
N SER A 117 -38.75 10.67 -3.67
CA SER A 117 -38.28 10.87 -2.28
C SER A 117 -39.30 11.61 -1.39
N GLN A 118 -40.27 12.30 -2.00
CA GLN A 118 -41.31 13.07 -1.34
C GLN A 118 -42.43 12.20 -0.75
N LEU A 119 -42.49 10.90 -1.05
CA LEU A 119 -43.50 10.00 -0.48
C LEU A 119 -43.03 9.45 0.89
N PRO A 120 -43.67 9.86 2.01
CA PRO A 120 -43.30 9.36 3.32
C PRO A 120 -43.63 7.86 3.42
N MET A 121 -42.66 7.05 3.87
CA MET A 121 -42.84 5.60 4.01
C MET A 121 -43.94 5.20 5.01
N ALA A 122 -44.35 6.11 5.89
CA ALA A 122 -45.52 5.94 6.75
C ALA A 122 -46.83 5.86 5.94
N VAL A 123 -46.92 6.60 4.83
CA VAL A 123 -48.06 6.55 3.89
C VAL A 123 -47.98 5.30 3.02
N LEU A 124 -46.77 4.88 2.61
CA LEU A 124 -46.61 3.59 1.92
C LEU A 124 -46.96 2.40 2.82
N SER A 125 -46.52 2.35 4.09
CA SER A 125 -46.82 1.19 4.94
C SER A 125 -48.30 1.08 5.31
N THR A 126 -49.03 2.20 5.31
CA THR A 126 -50.47 2.24 5.62
C THR A 126 -51.36 2.08 4.38
N TYR A 127 -50.97 2.65 3.23
CA TYR A 127 -51.80 2.66 2.02
C TYR A 127 -51.31 1.78 0.86
N THR A 128 -50.05 1.31 0.87
CA THR A 128 -49.50 0.46 -0.23
C THR A 128 -49.39 -1.02 0.11
N ALA A 129 -49.61 -1.42 1.37
CA ALA A 129 -49.70 -2.84 1.73
C ALA A 129 -50.81 -3.53 0.92
N LEU A 130 -51.97 -2.88 0.76
CA LEU A 130 -53.10 -3.36 -0.04
C LEU A 130 -52.78 -3.47 -1.56
N PRO A 131 -52.31 -2.42 -2.25
CA PRO A 131 -51.90 -2.46 -3.66
C PRO A 131 -50.78 -3.46 -3.99
N LEU A 132 -49.72 -3.53 -3.17
CA LEU A 132 -48.62 -4.49 -3.38
C LEU A 132 -49.09 -5.93 -3.16
N LEU A 133 -49.98 -6.18 -2.18
CA LEU A 133 -50.61 -7.49 -2.01
C LEU A 133 -51.53 -7.84 -3.18
N THR A 134 -52.25 -6.88 -3.74
CA THR A 134 -53.06 -7.11 -4.96
C THR A 134 -52.18 -7.38 -6.19
N ALA A 135 -51.07 -6.65 -6.37
CA ALA A 135 -50.16 -6.88 -7.49
C ALA A 135 -49.41 -8.22 -7.37
N LEU A 136 -48.96 -8.58 -6.16
CA LEU A 136 -48.33 -9.89 -5.91
C LEU A 136 -49.33 -11.04 -6.05
N GLY A 137 -50.58 -10.84 -5.63
CA GLY A 137 -51.68 -11.79 -5.80
C GLY A 137 -52.07 -12.01 -7.26
N VAL A 138 -52.04 -10.96 -8.09
CA VAL A 138 -52.27 -11.03 -9.55
C VAL A 138 -51.13 -11.76 -10.27
N VAL A 139 -49.88 -11.63 -9.79
CA VAL A 139 -48.72 -12.34 -10.37
C VAL A 139 -48.67 -13.81 -9.95
N LEU A 140 -49.06 -14.14 -8.70
CA LEU A 140 -49.04 -15.51 -8.17
C LEU A 140 -50.29 -16.33 -8.57
N VAL A 141 -51.39 -15.69 -8.95
CA VAL A 141 -52.64 -16.35 -9.39
C VAL A 141 -53.10 -15.72 -10.71
N PRO A 142 -52.72 -16.30 -11.88
CA PRO A 142 -53.07 -15.74 -13.18
C PRO A 142 -54.52 -15.98 -13.61
N SER A 143 -55.38 -16.55 -12.76
CA SER A 143 -56.77 -16.85 -13.12
C SER A 143 -57.72 -15.65 -12.89
N PRO A 144 -58.62 -15.33 -13.84
CA PRO A 144 -59.38 -14.08 -13.86
C PRO A 144 -60.62 -14.06 -12.95
N THR A 145 -60.78 -15.00 -12.02
CA THR A 145 -61.99 -15.05 -11.19
C THR A 145 -61.89 -14.04 -10.04
N ARG A 146 -62.81 -13.04 -10.04
CA ARG A 146 -62.89 -11.98 -9.00
C ARG A 146 -62.95 -12.54 -7.56
N LEU A 147 -63.47 -13.75 -7.39
CA LEU A 147 -63.51 -14.47 -6.12
C LEU A 147 -62.13 -14.91 -5.62
N ALA A 148 -61.22 -15.33 -6.51
CA ALA A 148 -59.85 -15.69 -6.15
C ALA A 148 -59.03 -14.46 -5.75
N GLN A 149 -59.30 -13.30 -6.37
CA GLN A 149 -58.69 -12.02 -6.00
C GLN A 149 -59.17 -11.52 -4.63
N CYS A 150 -60.48 -11.66 -4.33
CA CYS A 150 -61.01 -11.34 -3.01
C CYS A 150 -60.50 -12.28 -1.91
N LEU A 151 -60.39 -13.59 -2.21
CA LEU A 151 -59.80 -14.57 -1.27
C LEU A 151 -58.30 -14.35 -1.06
N ALA A 152 -57.55 -14.00 -2.10
CA ALA A 152 -56.15 -13.59 -1.98
C ALA A 152 -55.98 -12.30 -1.15
N GLY A 153 -56.89 -11.35 -1.31
CA GLY A 153 -56.95 -10.13 -0.47
C GLY A 153 -57.27 -10.42 1.00
N ALA A 154 -58.20 -11.34 1.27
CA ALA A 154 -58.54 -11.78 2.62
C ALA A 154 -57.43 -12.62 3.28
N LEU A 155 -56.79 -13.52 2.53
CA LEU A 155 -55.59 -14.26 2.96
C LEU A 155 -54.41 -13.32 3.22
N GLY A 156 -54.25 -12.27 2.41
CA GLY A 156 -53.26 -11.21 2.64
C GLY A 156 -53.49 -10.42 3.95
N CYS A 157 -54.75 -10.25 4.36
CA CYS A 157 -55.10 -9.63 5.65
C CYS A 157 -54.87 -10.57 6.85
N LEU A 158 -55.12 -11.88 6.69
CA LEU A 158 -54.91 -12.89 7.75
C LEU A 158 -53.42 -13.29 7.91
N LEU A 159 -52.61 -13.17 6.87
CA LEU A 159 -51.15 -13.42 6.89
C LEU A 159 -50.34 -12.20 7.37
N GLY A 160 -50.93 -11.28 8.16
CA GLY A 160 -50.33 -10.01 8.58
C GLY A 160 -48.95 -10.13 9.24
N THR A 161 -48.63 -11.27 9.86
CA THR A 161 -47.29 -11.57 10.39
C THR A 161 -46.27 -11.86 9.29
N GLY A 162 -46.65 -12.57 8.23
CA GLY A 162 -45.81 -12.82 7.05
C GLY A 162 -45.61 -11.55 6.21
N VAL A 163 -46.65 -10.75 6.04
CA VAL A 163 -46.59 -9.48 5.28
C VAL A 163 -45.66 -8.46 5.93
N GLY A 164 -45.66 -8.35 7.26
CA GLY A 164 -44.72 -7.51 7.99
C GLY A 164 -43.26 -7.89 7.70
N THR A 165 -42.93 -9.19 7.75
CA THR A 165 -41.56 -9.65 7.44
C THR A 165 -41.16 -9.44 5.98
N LEU A 166 -42.10 -9.57 5.04
CA LEU A 166 -41.85 -9.30 3.62
C LEU A 166 -41.64 -7.80 3.37
N LEU A 167 -42.45 -6.94 3.99
CA LEU A 167 -42.32 -5.49 3.88
C LEU A 167 -41.01 -5.01 4.50
N ASP A 168 -40.62 -5.55 5.66
CA ASP A 168 -39.34 -5.21 6.29
C ASP A 168 -38.14 -5.69 5.46
N ARG A 169 -38.24 -6.85 4.82
CA ARG A 169 -37.24 -7.29 3.83
C ARG A 169 -37.20 -6.37 2.62
N ALA A 170 -38.35 -6.00 2.07
CA ALA A 170 -38.44 -5.11 0.91
C ALA A 170 -37.89 -3.71 1.22
N LYS A 171 -38.13 -3.17 2.44
CA LYS A 171 -37.53 -1.92 2.93
C LYS A 171 -36.01 -2.00 3.03
N LYS A 172 -35.48 -3.11 3.56
CA LYS A 172 -34.03 -3.37 3.62
C LYS A 172 -33.42 -3.47 2.23
N ASP A 173 -34.06 -4.21 1.32
CA ASP A 173 -33.61 -4.34 -0.07
C ASP A 173 -33.66 -2.99 -0.83
N ALA A 174 -34.69 -2.18 -0.58
CA ALA A 174 -34.80 -0.83 -1.15
C ALA A 174 -33.74 0.13 -0.62
N ALA A 175 -33.50 0.11 0.70
CA ALA A 175 -32.42 0.87 1.32
C ALA A 175 -31.06 0.46 0.77
N ARG A 176 -30.80 -0.85 0.65
CA ARG A 176 -29.58 -1.39 0.04
C ARG A 176 -29.43 -0.90 -1.41
N SER A 177 -30.48 -0.99 -2.22
CA SER A 177 -30.47 -0.55 -3.61
C SER A 177 -30.20 0.95 -3.75
N SER A 178 -30.81 1.77 -2.88
CA SER A 178 -30.58 3.23 -2.84
C SER A 178 -29.16 3.58 -2.41
N VAL A 179 -28.58 2.86 -1.42
CA VAL A 179 -27.20 3.05 -1.01
C VAL A 179 -26.24 2.65 -2.11
N LEU A 180 -26.46 1.52 -2.79
CA LEU A 180 -25.65 1.08 -3.92
C LEU A 180 -25.64 2.11 -5.04
N GLN A 181 -26.80 2.68 -5.39
CA GLN A 181 -26.87 3.75 -6.38
C GLN A 181 -26.04 4.98 -5.98
N LEU A 182 -26.18 5.45 -4.73
CA LEU A 182 -25.38 6.58 -4.24
C LEU A 182 -23.87 6.30 -4.29
N LEU A 183 -23.46 5.06 -4.02
CA LEU A 183 -22.06 4.63 -4.11
C LEU A 183 -21.59 4.54 -5.56
N THR A 184 -22.39 4.00 -6.48
CA THR A 184 -22.08 4.02 -7.93
C THR A 184 -21.80 5.44 -8.39
N ASP A 185 -22.68 6.37 -8.04
CA ASP A 185 -22.65 7.73 -8.55
C ASP A 185 -21.52 8.57 -7.93
N ASN A 186 -21.11 8.28 -6.68
CA ASN A 186 -20.29 9.20 -5.89
C ASN A 186 -19.01 8.60 -5.28
N LEU A 187 -18.78 7.28 -5.28
CA LEU A 187 -17.63 6.71 -4.59
C LEU A 187 -16.30 7.14 -5.22
N GLN A 188 -16.24 7.26 -6.55
CA GLN A 188 -15.02 7.71 -7.26
C GLN A 188 -14.97 9.23 -7.49
N THR A 189 -16.00 9.98 -7.09
CA THR A 189 -16.04 11.44 -7.25
C THR A 189 -15.26 12.17 -6.14
N LEU A 190 -14.86 13.42 -6.40
CA LEU A 190 -14.20 14.31 -5.43
C LEU A 190 -15.12 14.78 -4.29
N MET A 191 -16.34 14.24 -4.18
CA MET A 191 -17.26 14.57 -3.09
C MET A 191 -16.59 14.32 -1.72
N PRO A 192 -16.71 15.22 -0.74
CA PRO A 192 -16.16 14.98 0.58
C PRO A 192 -16.90 13.83 1.30
N ILE A 193 -16.16 13.02 2.07
CA ILE A 193 -16.69 11.80 2.70
C ILE A 193 -17.87 12.09 3.64
N TRP A 194 -17.84 13.22 4.37
CA TRP A 194 -18.91 13.59 5.29
C TRP A 194 -20.24 13.83 4.55
N GLU A 195 -20.19 14.35 3.33
CA GLU A 195 -21.37 14.60 2.50
C GLU A 195 -21.94 13.28 1.99
N LEU A 196 -21.10 12.41 1.44
CA LEU A 196 -21.50 11.06 1.01
C LEU A 196 -22.11 10.26 2.18
N ARG A 197 -21.52 10.33 3.37
CA ARG A 197 -22.06 9.71 4.59
C ARG A 197 -23.43 10.29 4.94
N SER A 198 -23.64 11.60 4.81
CA SER A 198 -24.93 12.24 5.07
C SER A 198 -26.03 11.76 4.11
N LEU A 199 -25.68 11.52 2.85
CA LEU A 199 -26.58 10.97 1.83
C LEU A 199 -26.94 9.51 2.14
N VAL A 200 -25.95 8.69 2.51
CA VAL A 200 -26.18 7.29 2.94
C VAL A 200 -27.11 7.25 4.16
N VAL A 201 -26.88 8.10 5.17
CA VAL A 201 -27.75 8.18 6.35
C VAL A 201 -29.17 8.61 5.98
N SER A 202 -29.32 9.57 5.07
CA SER A 202 -30.62 10.04 4.60
C SER A 202 -31.38 8.95 3.83
N ALA A 203 -30.70 8.22 2.94
CA ALA A 203 -31.25 7.08 2.23
C ALA A 203 -31.74 5.98 3.20
N ARG A 204 -30.97 5.68 4.25
CA ARG A 204 -31.37 4.71 5.29
C ARG A 204 -32.58 5.19 6.10
N LYS A 205 -32.58 6.45 6.53
CA LYS A 205 -33.69 7.06 7.30
C LYS A 205 -35.00 7.00 6.52
N ARG A 206 -34.94 7.22 5.20
CA ARG A 206 -36.11 7.13 4.30
C ARG A 206 -36.87 5.82 4.47
N PHE A 207 -36.17 4.70 4.62
CA PHE A 207 -36.77 3.35 4.77
C PHE A 207 -36.98 2.90 6.22
N GLY A 208 -36.88 3.82 7.19
CA GLY A 208 -37.09 3.53 8.61
C GLY A 208 -35.90 2.85 9.30
N LEU A 209 -34.72 2.85 8.67
CA LEU A 209 -33.48 2.27 9.19
C LEU A 209 -32.58 3.35 9.82
N ALA A 210 -33.18 4.22 10.63
CA ALA A 210 -32.46 5.24 11.37
C ALA A 210 -31.52 4.61 12.41
N VAL A 211 -30.31 5.16 12.52
CA VAL A 211 -29.25 4.75 13.45
C VAL A 211 -29.78 4.66 14.89
N GLY A 212 -29.35 3.65 15.65
CA GLY A 212 -29.74 3.44 17.05
C GLY A 212 -31.00 2.59 17.26
N ARG A 213 -31.60 2.04 16.19
CA ARG A 213 -32.65 1.03 16.27
C ARG A 213 -32.07 -0.37 16.04
N PRO A 214 -32.58 -1.43 16.71
CA PRO A 214 -32.10 -2.81 16.50
C PRO A 214 -32.16 -3.27 15.03
N ALA A 215 -33.20 -2.82 14.31
CA ALA A 215 -33.35 -3.12 12.88
C ALA A 215 -32.30 -2.44 11.99
N ALA A 216 -31.73 -1.31 12.44
CA ALA A 216 -30.68 -0.58 11.75
C ALA A 216 -29.30 -1.20 12.03
N GLU A 217 -29.02 -1.61 13.27
CA GLU A 217 -27.79 -2.35 13.62
C GLU A 217 -27.70 -3.67 12.84
N ALA A 218 -28.78 -4.45 12.82
CA ALA A 218 -28.84 -5.68 12.02
C ALA A 218 -28.70 -5.43 10.51
N PHE A 219 -29.07 -4.23 10.02
CA PHE A 219 -28.89 -3.85 8.63
C PHE A 219 -27.44 -3.42 8.34
N GLU A 220 -26.78 -2.74 9.26
CA GLU A 220 -25.35 -2.39 9.16
C GLU A 220 -24.49 -3.66 9.08
N ASP A 221 -24.68 -4.58 10.02
CA ASP A 221 -23.89 -5.83 10.12
C ASP A 221 -24.07 -6.75 8.90
N THR A 222 -25.24 -6.71 8.27
CA THR A 222 -25.57 -7.65 7.17
C THR A 222 -25.49 -6.99 5.81
N ALA A 223 -26.24 -5.90 5.58
CA ALA A 223 -26.37 -5.31 4.25
C ALA A 223 -25.15 -4.44 3.91
N LEU A 224 -24.77 -3.52 4.80
CA LEU A 224 -23.63 -2.62 4.55
C LEU A 224 -22.30 -3.39 4.58
N GLY A 225 -22.13 -4.28 5.57
CA GLY A 225 -20.99 -5.20 5.61
C GLY A 225 -20.86 -6.04 4.34
N SER A 226 -21.97 -6.53 3.78
CA SER A 226 -21.94 -7.28 2.51
C SER A 226 -21.53 -6.43 1.30
N ILE A 227 -21.86 -5.13 1.27
CA ILE A 227 -21.42 -4.23 0.17
C ILE A 227 -19.90 -4.09 0.21
N TYR A 228 -19.33 -3.90 1.39
CA TYR A 228 -17.88 -3.85 1.59
C TYR A 228 -17.21 -5.18 1.23
N GLU A 229 -17.77 -6.30 1.69
CA GLU A 229 -17.27 -7.66 1.39
C GLU A 229 -17.22 -7.93 -0.12
N GLU A 230 -18.25 -7.53 -0.88
CA GLU A 230 -18.30 -7.76 -2.32
C GLU A 230 -17.32 -6.87 -3.10
N LEU A 231 -17.13 -5.60 -2.70
CA LEU A 231 -16.07 -4.77 -3.28
C LEU A 231 -14.69 -5.38 -3.01
N LEU A 232 -14.42 -5.77 -1.76
CA LEU A 232 -13.16 -6.43 -1.39
C LEU A 232 -12.92 -7.66 -2.26
N LYS A 233 -13.90 -8.58 -2.38
CA LYS A 233 -13.75 -9.77 -3.23
C LYS A 233 -13.46 -9.44 -4.68
N ALA A 234 -14.14 -8.45 -5.25
CA ALA A 234 -13.93 -8.07 -6.64
C ALA A 234 -12.54 -7.46 -6.86
N GLN A 235 -12.03 -6.68 -5.91
CA GLN A 235 -10.66 -6.18 -5.95
C GLN A 235 -9.64 -7.32 -5.89
N LEU A 236 -9.89 -8.39 -5.11
CA LEU A 236 -9.01 -9.57 -5.05
C LEU A 236 -8.94 -10.35 -6.38
N GLU A 237 -9.93 -10.21 -7.24
CA GLU A 237 -9.96 -10.80 -8.60
C GLU A 237 -9.32 -9.87 -9.66
N GLY A 238 -9.06 -8.61 -9.30
CA GLY A 238 -8.43 -7.62 -10.17
C GLY A 238 -6.91 -7.76 -10.27
N PRO A 239 -6.23 -6.73 -10.83
CA PRO A 239 -4.77 -6.74 -10.94
C PRO A 239 -4.08 -6.83 -9.58
N GLU A 240 -2.91 -7.45 -9.51
CA GLU A 240 -2.20 -7.73 -8.25
C GLU A 240 -1.90 -6.46 -7.43
N HIS A 241 -1.52 -5.39 -8.11
CA HIS A 241 -1.12 -4.12 -7.52
C HIS A 241 -1.89 -2.98 -8.19
N ASP A 242 -3.09 -2.67 -7.69
CA ASP A 242 -3.89 -1.52 -8.12
C ASP A 242 -3.86 -0.42 -7.04
N PRO A 243 -3.33 0.78 -7.34
CA PRO A 243 -3.25 1.85 -6.36
C PRO A 243 -4.64 2.38 -5.94
N SER A 244 -5.69 2.10 -6.71
CA SER A 244 -7.05 2.56 -6.42
C SER A 244 -7.79 1.70 -5.37
N ASP A 245 -7.30 0.50 -5.06
CA ASP A 245 -8.02 -0.45 -4.21
C ASP A 245 -8.16 0.02 -2.77
N LEU A 246 -7.04 0.38 -2.16
CA LEU A 246 -6.99 0.80 -0.77
C LEU A 246 -7.75 2.12 -0.52
N PRO A 247 -7.58 3.19 -1.33
CA PRO A 247 -8.40 4.39 -1.25
C PRO A 247 -9.90 4.09 -1.37
N SER A 248 -10.29 3.22 -2.31
CA SER A 248 -11.70 2.86 -2.52
C SER A 248 -12.29 2.13 -1.31
N LEU A 249 -11.57 1.18 -0.72
CA LEU A 249 -12.02 0.49 0.50
C LEU A 249 -12.10 1.41 1.71
N ARG A 250 -11.09 2.27 1.93
CA ARG A 250 -11.09 3.25 3.03
C ARG A 250 -12.25 4.22 2.91
N ARG A 251 -12.48 4.74 1.69
CA ARG A 251 -13.59 5.64 1.40
C ARG A 251 -14.94 4.95 1.59
N LEU A 252 -15.09 3.70 1.17
CA LEU A 252 -16.30 2.92 1.39
C LEU A 252 -16.56 2.66 2.89
N LYS A 253 -15.52 2.23 3.64
CA LYS A 253 -15.58 2.04 5.10
C LYS A 253 -16.07 3.32 5.80
N ALA A 254 -15.51 4.47 5.44
CA ALA A 254 -15.86 5.75 6.03
C ALA A 254 -17.25 6.27 5.61
N ALA A 255 -17.63 6.10 4.34
CA ALA A 255 -18.94 6.49 3.82
C ALA A 255 -20.09 5.69 4.46
N LEU A 256 -19.85 4.39 4.68
CA LEU A 256 -20.80 3.48 5.32
C LEU A 256 -20.74 3.50 6.85
N ASP A 257 -19.75 4.18 7.43
CA ASP A 257 -19.51 4.25 8.89
C ASP A 257 -19.36 2.87 9.53
N LEU A 258 -18.63 1.97 8.87
CA LEU A 258 -18.46 0.59 9.33
C LEU A 258 -17.47 0.52 10.50
N ASP A 259 -17.86 -0.22 11.55
CA ASP A 259 -16.97 -0.53 12.65
C ASP A 259 -15.94 -1.61 12.26
N GLY A 260 -14.88 -1.72 13.06
CA GLY A 260 -13.81 -2.70 12.83
C GLY A 260 -14.27 -4.15 12.89
N ILE A 261 -15.34 -4.44 13.62
CA ILE A 261 -15.89 -5.80 13.76
C ILE A 261 -16.54 -6.23 12.45
N VAL A 262 -17.38 -5.37 11.85
CA VAL A 262 -18.02 -5.65 10.56
C VAL A 262 -16.98 -5.78 9.45
N VAL A 263 -15.96 -4.91 9.46
CA VAL A 263 -14.83 -4.98 8.51
C VAL A 263 -14.05 -6.29 8.69
N GLY A 264 -13.71 -6.67 9.93
CA GLY A 264 -13.02 -7.92 10.24
C GLY A 264 -13.79 -9.17 9.79
N VAL A 265 -15.12 -9.17 9.95
CA VAL A 265 -15.98 -10.26 9.44
C VAL A 265 -15.95 -10.33 7.92
N ALA A 266 -16.00 -9.20 7.22
CA ALA A 266 -15.93 -9.15 5.76
C ALA A 266 -14.59 -9.69 5.24
N HIS A 267 -13.46 -9.26 5.82
CA HIS A 267 -12.12 -9.77 5.46
C HIS A 267 -11.97 -11.26 5.75
N LYS A 268 -12.49 -11.75 6.88
CA LYS A 268 -12.53 -13.19 7.18
C LYS A 268 -13.31 -13.98 6.13
N ARG A 269 -14.48 -13.48 5.70
CA ARG A 269 -15.30 -14.15 4.68
C ARG A 269 -14.65 -14.10 3.31
N ALA A 270 -13.98 -13.00 2.97
CA ALA A 270 -13.17 -12.92 1.76
C ALA A 270 -12.05 -13.98 1.76
N ALA A 271 -11.33 -14.14 2.87
CA ALA A 271 -10.34 -15.21 3.03
C ALA A 271 -10.95 -16.61 2.89
N GLN A 272 -12.10 -16.87 3.53
CA GLN A 272 -12.80 -18.15 3.39
C GLN A 272 -13.22 -18.40 1.93
N SER A 273 -13.66 -17.36 1.22
CA SER A 273 -13.99 -17.45 -0.19
C SER A 273 -12.78 -17.72 -1.05
N LEU A 274 -11.61 -17.12 -0.77
CA LEU A 274 -10.37 -17.42 -1.48
C LEU A 274 -9.95 -18.88 -1.25
N VAL A 275 -9.95 -19.34 0.01
CA VAL A 275 -9.60 -20.73 0.34
C VAL A 275 -10.56 -21.71 -0.35
N ALA A 276 -11.86 -21.43 -0.38
CA ALA A 276 -12.84 -22.25 -1.10
C ALA A 276 -12.64 -22.22 -2.63
N LYS A 277 -12.11 -21.12 -3.16
CA LYS A 277 -11.71 -21.00 -4.58
C LYS A 277 -10.34 -21.59 -4.88
N GLY A 278 -9.58 -22.07 -3.89
CA GLY A 278 -8.19 -22.53 -4.06
C GLY A 278 -8.00 -23.68 -5.06
N GLU A 279 -9.07 -24.39 -5.43
CA GLU A 279 -9.04 -25.38 -6.54
C GLU A 279 -9.24 -24.74 -7.93
N ARG A 280 -9.73 -23.50 -8.00
CA ARG A 280 -9.97 -22.73 -9.23
C ARG A 280 -8.92 -21.65 -9.48
N LEU A 281 -8.28 -21.17 -8.42
CA LEU A 281 -7.14 -20.26 -8.45
C LEU A 281 -5.91 -21.10 -8.10
N GLU A 282 -5.13 -21.49 -9.11
CA GLU A 282 -3.90 -22.25 -8.90
C GLU A 282 -2.67 -21.36 -9.04
N GLY A 283 -1.58 -21.76 -8.36
CA GLY A 283 -0.26 -21.13 -8.51
C GLY A 283 -0.22 -19.66 -8.12
N GLU A 284 0.23 -18.83 -9.07
CA GLU A 284 0.55 -17.42 -8.86
C GLU A 284 -0.69 -16.57 -8.56
N ALA A 285 -1.82 -16.79 -9.26
CA ALA A 285 -3.04 -16.00 -9.07
C ALA A 285 -3.60 -16.08 -7.63
N MET A 286 -3.60 -17.29 -7.04
CA MET A 286 -4.02 -17.47 -5.65
C MET A 286 -3.08 -16.81 -4.67
N ARG A 287 -1.76 -16.85 -4.96
CA ARG A 287 -0.75 -16.18 -4.16
C ARG A 287 -0.94 -14.66 -4.21
N CYS A 288 -1.07 -14.07 -5.39
CA CYS A 288 -1.32 -12.64 -5.59
C CYS A 288 -2.58 -12.18 -4.83
N ALA A 289 -3.70 -12.89 -4.98
CA ALA A 289 -4.94 -12.57 -4.26
C ALA A 289 -4.79 -12.67 -2.74
N THR A 290 -4.02 -13.65 -2.26
CA THR A 290 -3.75 -13.84 -0.83
C THR A 290 -2.86 -12.71 -0.28
N ASP A 291 -1.79 -12.36 -0.98
CA ASP A 291 -0.84 -11.32 -0.58
C ASP A 291 -1.54 -9.95 -0.58
N LYS A 292 -2.37 -9.69 -1.60
CA LYS A 292 -3.25 -8.52 -1.69
C LYS A 292 -4.26 -8.46 -0.55
N LEU A 293 -4.93 -9.57 -0.22
CA LEU A 293 -5.86 -9.61 0.92
C LEU A 293 -5.16 -9.29 2.23
N LEU A 294 -3.98 -9.89 2.49
CA LEU A 294 -3.20 -9.60 3.69
C LEU A 294 -2.85 -8.11 3.80
N PHE A 295 -2.40 -7.50 2.70
CA PHE A 295 -2.09 -6.07 2.64
C PHE A 295 -3.33 -5.20 2.92
N LEU A 296 -4.43 -5.41 2.18
CA LEU A 296 -5.66 -4.62 2.34
C LEU A 296 -6.27 -4.79 3.74
N SER A 297 -6.23 -5.99 4.31
CA SER A 297 -6.66 -6.24 5.69
C SER A 297 -5.83 -5.48 6.70
N GLN A 298 -4.50 -5.57 6.63
CA GLN A 298 -3.62 -4.87 7.58
C GLN A 298 -3.87 -3.36 7.54
N ARG A 299 -3.93 -2.77 6.34
CA ARG A 299 -4.20 -1.33 6.18
C ARG A 299 -5.60 -0.92 6.66
N ALA A 300 -6.59 -1.81 6.53
CA ALA A 300 -7.95 -1.54 7.01
C ALA A 300 -8.05 -1.57 8.55
N PHE A 301 -7.19 -2.34 9.22
CA PHE A 301 -7.16 -2.49 10.68
C PHE A 301 -6.17 -1.54 11.37
N SER A 302 -5.11 -1.10 10.69
CA SER A 302 -4.14 -0.13 11.23
C SER A 302 -4.74 1.24 11.52
N ASP A 303 -5.88 1.54 10.90
CA ASP A 303 -6.63 2.79 11.11
C ASP A 303 -7.48 2.75 12.41
N GLU A 304 -7.45 1.66 13.19
CA GLU A 304 -8.22 1.50 14.43
C GLU A 304 -7.43 1.98 15.66
N GLU A 305 -8.11 2.66 16.59
CA GLU A 305 -7.52 3.32 17.78
C GLU A 305 -6.76 2.38 18.74
N LEU A 306 -6.80 1.05 18.54
CA LEU A 306 -6.19 0.05 19.44
C LEU A 306 -5.38 -0.99 18.64
N GLU A 307 -4.06 -1.03 18.86
CA GLU A 307 -3.15 -2.03 18.25
C GLU A 307 -3.60 -3.48 18.50
N GLU A 308 -4.22 -3.75 19.65
CA GLU A 308 -4.76 -5.07 19.99
C GLU A 308 -5.83 -5.56 19.01
N ALA A 309 -6.63 -4.64 18.45
CA ALA A 309 -7.68 -4.96 17.49
C ALA A 309 -7.08 -5.43 16.16
N GLU A 310 -6.03 -4.76 15.69
CA GLU A 310 -5.28 -5.17 14.50
C GLU A 310 -4.67 -6.57 14.70
N LEU A 311 -3.98 -6.79 15.82
CA LEU A 311 -3.35 -8.09 16.12
C LEU A 311 -4.39 -9.22 16.17
N PHE A 312 -5.57 -8.95 16.75
CA PHE A 312 -6.66 -9.92 16.84
C PHE A 312 -7.25 -10.25 15.46
N GLU A 313 -7.62 -9.25 14.66
CA GLU A 313 -8.25 -9.47 13.35
C GLU A 313 -7.26 -10.06 12.33
N MET A 314 -6.02 -9.58 12.29
CA MET A 314 -4.95 -10.20 11.50
C MET A 314 -4.66 -11.63 11.97
N GLY A 315 -4.75 -11.91 13.27
CA GLY A 315 -4.63 -13.27 13.81
C GLY A 315 -5.73 -14.20 13.32
N ARG A 316 -6.99 -13.73 13.24
CA ARG A 316 -8.11 -14.49 12.70
C ARG A 316 -7.97 -14.76 11.21
N LEU A 317 -7.58 -13.74 10.45
CA LEU A 317 -7.36 -13.84 9.01
C LEU A 317 -6.28 -14.87 8.67
N ARG A 318 -5.11 -14.75 9.32
CA ARG A 318 -3.98 -15.68 9.14
C ARG A 318 -4.33 -17.12 9.48
N LYS A 319 -5.17 -17.36 10.50
CA LYS A 319 -5.68 -18.70 10.82
C LYS A 319 -6.52 -19.31 9.70
N VAL A 320 -7.32 -18.50 9.01
CA VAL A 320 -8.10 -18.97 7.85
C VAL A 320 -7.18 -19.29 6.67
N LEU A 321 -6.21 -18.41 6.39
CA LEU A 321 -5.27 -18.57 5.27
C LEU A 321 -4.15 -19.59 5.55
N ARG A 322 -3.99 -20.02 6.81
CA ARG A 322 -2.91 -20.90 7.30
C ARG A 322 -1.50 -20.33 7.07
N ILE A 323 -1.33 -19.02 7.27
CA ILE A 323 -0.05 -18.31 7.05
C ILE A 323 0.55 -17.89 8.40
N PRO A 324 1.83 -18.21 8.68
CA PRO A 324 2.51 -17.78 9.91
C PRO A 324 2.72 -16.26 9.93
N ALA A 325 2.89 -15.69 11.14
CA ALA A 325 3.01 -14.24 11.34
C ALA A 325 4.13 -13.62 10.49
N ARG A 326 5.33 -14.20 10.57
CA ARG A 326 6.52 -13.71 9.88
C ARG A 326 6.35 -13.67 8.37
N GLU A 327 5.76 -14.72 7.80
CA GLU A 327 5.51 -14.81 6.36
C GLU A 327 4.45 -13.81 5.90
N ALA A 328 3.40 -13.60 6.70
CA ALA A 328 2.39 -12.58 6.41
C ALA A 328 3.01 -11.18 6.36
N THR A 329 3.87 -10.82 7.33
CA THR A 329 4.59 -9.54 7.33
C THR A 329 5.46 -9.38 6.08
N GLN A 330 6.19 -10.42 5.68
CA GLN A 330 7.02 -10.39 4.47
C GLN A 330 6.20 -10.17 3.20
N ARG A 331 5.08 -10.89 3.04
CA ARG A 331 4.16 -10.77 1.90
C ARG A 331 3.51 -9.38 1.83
N ILE A 332 3.08 -8.86 2.97
CA ILE A 332 2.54 -7.50 3.09
C ILE A 332 3.57 -6.46 2.65
N ASN A 333 4.79 -6.53 3.18
CA ASN A 333 5.85 -5.59 2.83
C ASN A 333 6.21 -5.68 1.35
N ALA A 334 6.15 -6.86 0.74
CA ALA A 334 6.35 -7.02 -0.71
C ALA A 334 5.29 -6.27 -1.53
N VAL A 335 4.01 -6.35 -1.14
CA VAL A 335 2.93 -5.58 -1.80
C VAL A 335 3.12 -4.08 -1.57
N SER A 336 3.43 -3.65 -0.35
CA SER A 336 3.72 -2.24 -0.03
C SER A 336 4.87 -1.70 -0.88
N ARG A 337 5.95 -2.47 -1.02
CA ARG A 337 7.11 -2.13 -1.86
C ARG A 337 6.72 -2.02 -3.33
N ALA A 338 5.94 -2.98 -3.85
CA ALA A 338 5.52 -2.97 -5.25
C ALA A 338 4.63 -1.77 -5.59
N LEU A 339 3.66 -1.44 -4.73
CA LEU A 339 2.81 -0.26 -4.90
C LEU A 339 3.61 1.05 -4.81
N TYR A 340 4.57 1.14 -3.89
CA TYR A 340 5.44 2.30 -3.80
C TYR A 340 6.36 2.43 -5.02
N GLN A 341 6.89 1.30 -5.53
CA GLN A 341 7.69 1.27 -6.74
C GLN A 341 6.92 1.76 -7.97
N GLN A 342 5.63 1.46 -8.10
CA GLN A 342 4.80 2.00 -9.19
C GLN A 342 4.71 3.54 -9.16
N ASN A 343 4.62 4.12 -7.97
CA ASN A 343 4.65 5.58 -7.82
C ASN A 343 6.04 6.15 -8.17
N LEU A 344 7.11 5.47 -7.77
CA LEU A 344 8.48 5.88 -8.11
C LEU A 344 8.79 5.78 -9.60
N THR A 345 8.25 4.80 -10.32
CA THR A 345 8.43 4.71 -11.78
C THR A 345 7.83 5.92 -12.49
N ALA A 346 6.68 6.43 -12.02
CA ALA A 346 6.09 7.65 -12.58
C ALA A 346 6.97 8.88 -12.35
N VAL A 347 7.63 8.96 -11.18
CA VAL A 347 8.61 10.02 -10.85
C VAL A 347 9.83 9.92 -11.76
N ALA A 348 10.36 8.71 -11.98
CA ALA A 348 11.52 8.50 -12.85
C ALA A 348 11.26 8.96 -14.29
N ASP A 349 10.04 8.75 -14.80
CA ASP A 349 9.66 9.13 -16.16
C ASP A 349 9.45 10.65 -16.34
N LYS A 350 8.82 11.31 -15.35
CA LYS A 350 8.41 12.71 -15.41
C LYS A 350 8.58 13.35 -14.04
N VAL A 351 9.81 13.74 -13.72
CA VAL A 351 10.13 14.47 -12.48
C VAL A 351 9.35 15.78 -12.44
N ASP A 352 8.19 15.78 -11.77
CA ASP A 352 7.26 16.90 -11.70
C ASP A 352 6.82 17.18 -10.25
N ALA A 353 6.34 18.40 -9.98
CA ALA A 353 5.96 18.79 -8.61
C ALA A 353 4.71 18.03 -8.09
N HIS A 354 3.83 17.58 -8.99
CA HIS A 354 2.58 16.89 -8.63
C HIS A 354 2.85 15.46 -8.13
N THR A 355 3.91 14.82 -8.64
CA THR A 355 4.33 13.48 -8.21
C THR A 355 4.98 13.49 -6.82
N GLY A 356 5.61 14.59 -6.40
CA GLY A 356 6.21 14.73 -5.05
C GLY A 356 5.20 14.71 -3.92
N GLU A 357 4.11 15.49 -4.01
CA GLU A 357 3.04 15.48 -3.02
C GLU A 357 2.35 14.12 -2.93
N ALA A 358 2.17 13.45 -4.08
CA ALA A 358 1.61 12.11 -4.14
C ALA A 358 2.51 11.07 -3.46
N LEU A 359 3.84 11.20 -3.55
CA LEU A 359 4.81 10.27 -2.99
C LEU A 359 4.92 10.37 -1.46
N ALA A 360 4.90 11.59 -0.92
CA ALA A 360 5.01 11.84 0.53
C ALA A 360 3.90 11.14 1.34
N GLY A 361 2.67 11.16 0.82
CA GLY A 361 1.53 10.46 1.43
C GLY A 361 1.49 8.96 1.13
N ALA A 362 2.14 8.52 0.05
CA ALA A 362 2.06 7.13 -0.43
C ALA A 362 2.78 6.14 0.48
N SER A 363 3.99 6.44 0.95
CA SER A 363 4.77 5.52 1.80
C SER A 363 4.02 5.19 3.10
N ALA A 364 3.47 6.21 3.76
CA ALA A 364 2.63 6.05 4.95
C ALA A 364 1.31 5.32 4.62
N SER A 365 0.66 5.67 3.51
CA SER A 365 -0.60 5.04 3.09
C SER A 365 -0.47 3.55 2.83
N PHE A 366 0.65 3.13 2.21
CA PHE A 366 0.97 1.73 1.96
C PHE A 366 1.66 1.05 3.14
N GLY A 367 2.03 1.80 4.18
CA GLY A 367 2.68 1.26 5.38
C GLY A 367 4.09 0.77 5.15
N LEU A 368 4.80 1.38 4.20
CA LEU A 368 6.20 1.11 3.97
C LEU A 368 7.03 1.77 5.10
N PRO A 369 7.96 1.04 5.73
CA PRO A 369 8.87 1.64 6.72
C PRO A 369 9.63 2.85 6.14
N SER A 370 9.85 3.88 6.94
CA SER A 370 10.47 5.14 6.49
C SER A 370 11.91 4.95 6.00
N ASP A 371 12.65 4.05 6.63
CA ASP A 371 14.01 3.66 6.23
C ASP A 371 14.02 2.94 4.89
N GLU A 372 13.06 2.03 4.68
CA GLU A 372 12.90 1.32 3.40
C GLU A 372 12.48 2.27 2.27
N ALA A 373 11.54 3.18 2.53
CA ALA A 373 11.14 4.21 1.57
C ALA A 373 12.32 5.11 1.18
N ALA A 374 13.15 5.52 2.16
CA ALA A 374 14.33 6.35 1.91
C ALA A 374 15.37 5.62 1.02
N LEU A 375 15.58 4.32 1.23
CA LEU A 375 16.46 3.51 0.38
C LEU A 375 15.93 3.43 -1.06
N MET A 376 14.63 3.20 -1.24
CA MET A 376 14.01 3.17 -2.57
C MET A 376 14.10 4.53 -3.27
N ASN A 377 13.83 5.63 -2.56
CA ASN A 377 13.97 6.98 -3.09
C ASN A 377 15.41 7.27 -3.53
N THR A 378 16.39 6.87 -2.72
CA THR A 378 17.82 7.02 -3.05
C THR A 378 18.17 6.24 -4.32
N GLU A 379 17.65 5.03 -4.48
CA GLU A 379 17.89 4.21 -5.66
C GLU A 379 17.23 4.78 -6.92
N THR A 380 15.99 5.27 -6.82
CA THR A 380 15.33 5.98 -7.93
C THR A 380 16.11 7.23 -8.33
N TYR A 381 16.62 8.00 -7.36
CA TYR A 381 17.49 9.13 -7.67
C TYR A 381 18.77 8.71 -8.40
N ARG A 382 19.40 7.59 -8.00
CA ARG A 382 20.55 7.05 -8.73
C ARG A 382 20.20 6.67 -10.16
N GLN A 383 19.02 6.09 -10.41
CA GLN A 383 18.57 5.76 -11.76
C GLN A 383 18.40 7.02 -12.61
N ILE A 384 17.78 8.07 -12.06
CA ILE A 384 17.65 9.36 -12.74
C ILE A 384 19.04 9.95 -13.02
N ALA A 385 19.96 9.93 -12.05
CA ALA A 385 21.34 10.40 -12.23
C ALA A 385 22.10 9.62 -13.31
N ALA A 386 21.96 8.29 -13.33
CA ALA A 386 22.55 7.45 -14.35
C ALA A 386 22.01 7.78 -15.74
N ASP A 387 20.71 8.04 -15.84
CA ASP A 387 20.05 8.44 -17.07
C ASP A 387 20.53 9.80 -17.58
N GLN A 388 20.69 10.78 -16.69
CA GLN A 388 21.25 12.09 -17.05
C GLN A 388 22.72 12.03 -17.46
N LEU A 389 23.47 11.05 -16.93
CA LEU A 389 24.90 10.86 -17.22
C LEU A 389 25.18 9.84 -18.34
N LYS A 390 24.16 9.33 -19.06
CA LYS A 390 24.33 8.35 -20.15
C LYS A 390 25.28 8.81 -21.26
N SER A 391 25.32 10.11 -21.55
CA SER A 391 26.23 10.71 -22.53
C SER A 391 27.67 10.88 -22.00
N GLY A 392 27.90 10.63 -20.71
CA GLY A 392 29.17 10.87 -20.04
C GLY A 392 29.41 12.33 -19.62
N SER A 393 28.40 13.20 -19.70
CA SER A 393 28.45 14.59 -19.21
C SER A 393 27.07 15.00 -18.68
N LEU A 394 27.03 15.94 -17.74
CA LEU A 394 25.82 16.47 -17.14
C LEU A 394 25.43 17.80 -17.80
N ALA A 395 24.40 17.77 -18.63
CA ALA A 395 23.83 19.00 -19.20
C ALA A 395 23.16 19.87 -18.12
N ALA A 396 23.02 21.17 -18.38
CA ALA A 396 22.36 22.10 -17.47
C ALA A 396 20.90 21.69 -17.15
N GLU A 397 20.17 21.18 -18.14
CA GLU A 397 18.83 20.62 -17.94
C GLU A 397 18.84 19.36 -17.04
N GLY A 398 19.90 18.56 -17.13
CA GLY A 398 20.12 17.40 -16.27
C GLY A 398 20.34 17.81 -14.81
N LYS A 399 21.13 18.86 -14.56
CA LYS A 399 21.32 19.43 -13.21
C LYS A 399 19.99 19.90 -12.61
N ALA A 400 19.19 20.67 -13.36
CA ALA A 400 17.87 21.12 -12.93
C ALA A 400 16.87 19.96 -12.73
N THR A 401 17.05 18.84 -13.44
CA THR A 401 16.24 17.64 -13.25
C THR A 401 16.63 16.90 -11.98
N LEU A 402 17.92 16.84 -11.64
CA LEU A 402 18.40 16.24 -10.40
C LEU A 402 18.00 17.05 -9.17
N GLU A 403 18.08 18.39 -9.22
CA GLU A 403 17.59 19.26 -8.14
C GLU A 403 16.09 19.02 -7.89
N ARG A 404 15.27 18.99 -8.95
CA ARG A 404 13.84 18.65 -8.82
C ARG A 404 13.61 17.23 -8.30
N ALA A 405 14.41 16.26 -8.73
CA ALA A 405 14.29 14.87 -8.29
C ALA A 405 14.64 14.74 -6.80
N GLN A 406 15.64 15.48 -6.32
CA GLN A 406 15.99 15.53 -4.90
C GLN A 406 14.80 16.03 -4.06
N ASP A 407 14.15 17.11 -4.50
CA ASP A 407 12.98 17.68 -3.81
C ASP A 407 11.78 16.72 -3.81
N VAL A 408 11.43 16.16 -4.98
CA VAL A 408 10.30 15.23 -5.17
C VAL A 408 10.49 13.93 -4.37
N LEU A 409 11.72 13.43 -4.30
CA LEU A 409 12.06 12.21 -3.56
C LEU A 409 12.36 12.46 -2.07
N HIS A 410 12.28 13.72 -1.62
CA HIS A 410 12.57 14.15 -0.25
C HIS A 410 13.93 13.66 0.26
N LEU A 411 14.95 13.71 -0.59
CA LEU A 411 16.31 13.33 -0.22
C LEU A 411 17.04 14.49 0.44
N GLY A 412 17.62 14.25 1.61
CA GLY A 412 18.53 15.21 2.22
C GLY A 412 19.83 15.36 1.41
N ASP A 413 20.46 16.53 1.47
CA ASP A 413 21.64 16.88 0.65
C ASP A 413 22.75 15.83 0.68
N ARG A 414 23.03 15.29 1.88
CA ARG A 414 24.05 14.23 2.05
C ARG A 414 23.69 12.95 1.29
N ALA A 415 22.41 12.54 1.31
CA ALA A 415 21.96 11.33 0.64
C ALA A 415 21.94 11.53 -0.88
N ALA A 416 21.46 12.67 -1.37
CA ALA A 416 21.47 13.02 -2.78
C ALA A 416 22.91 13.11 -3.34
N THR A 417 23.82 13.78 -2.60
CA THR A 417 25.24 13.89 -2.97
C THR A 417 25.90 12.51 -3.02
N ALA A 418 25.74 11.69 -1.98
CA ALA A 418 26.31 10.34 -1.96
C ALA A 418 25.74 9.44 -3.08
N ALA A 419 24.44 9.56 -3.37
CA ALA A 419 23.80 8.83 -4.46
C ALA A 419 24.33 9.25 -5.83
N PHE A 420 24.48 10.56 -6.06
CA PHE A 420 25.05 11.10 -7.29
C PHE A 420 26.51 10.67 -7.47
N VAL A 421 27.34 10.81 -6.44
CA VAL A 421 28.75 10.41 -6.46
C VAL A 421 28.89 8.92 -6.80
N ALA A 422 28.02 8.05 -6.28
CA ALA A 422 28.06 6.62 -6.61
C ALA A 422 27.88 6.31 -8.11
N VAL A 423 27.21 7.20 -8.86
CA VAL A 423 26.99 7.07 -10.31
C VAL A 423 28.06 7.79 -11.11
N ALA A 424 28.47 8.98 -10.67
CA ALA A 424 29.41 9.83 -11.37
C ALA A 424 30.88 9.41 -11.18
N ALA A 425 31.26 8.91 -10.00
CA ALA A 425 32.62 8.50 -9.69
C ALA A 425 33.17 7.41 -10.65
N PRO A 426 32.41 6.36 -11.02
CA PRO A 426 32.85 5.39 -12.02
C PRO A 426 33.16 5.99 -13.40
N ILE A 427 32.54 7.12 -13.77
CA ILE A 427 32.81 7.79 -15.05
C ILE A 427 34.18 8.45 -14.98
N LEU A 428 34.41 9.28 -13.96
CA LEU A 428 35.70 9.94 -13.73
C LEU A 428 36.83 8.92 -13.50
N ARG A 429 36.53 7.79 -12.85
CA ARG A 429 37.51 6.73 -12.60
C ARG A 429 38.13 6.20 -13.88
N LYS A 430 37.38 6.09 -14.98
CA LYS A 430 37.93 5.66 -16.28
C LYS A 430 38.99 6.62 -16.79
N ASP A 431 38.79 7.92 -16.58
CA ASP A 431 39.74 8.95 -17.00
C ASP A 431 40.99 8.92 -16.11
N VAL A 432 40.83 8.73 -14.80
CA VAL A 432 41.94 8.53 -13.86
C VAL A 432 42.76 7.28 -14.19
N ASP A 433 42.10 6.17 -14.54
CA ASP A 433 42.76 4.94 -14.94
C ASP A 433 43.52 5.13 -16.27
N ALA A 434 42.94 5.83 -17.25
CA ALA A 434 43.61 6.15 -18.52
C ALA A 434 44.84 7.05 -18.32
N ILE A 435 44.74 8.08 -17.47
CA ILE A 435 45.87 8.92 -17.06
C ILE A 435 46.93 8.07 -16.37
N SER A 436 46.52 7.19 -15.45
CA SER A 436 47.43 6.31 -14.73
C SER A 436 48.22 5.41 -15.67
N GLU A 437 47.59 4.83 -16.70
CA GLU A 437 48.30 4.00 -17.69
C GLU A 437 49.31 4.82 -18.50
N ARG A 438 48.96 6.04 -18.92
CA ARG A 438 49.92 6.93 -19.63
C ARG A 438 51.12 7.28 -18.75
N LEU A 439 50.88 7.55 -17.47
CA LEU A 439 51.94 7.89 -16.50
C LEU A 439 52.80 6.68 -16.09
N ARG A 440 52.43 5.45 -16.45
CA ARG A 440 53.26 4.25 -16.21
C ARG A 440 54.38 4.07 -17.22
N GLU A 441 54.30 4.73 -18.37
CA GLU A 441 55.29 4.59 -19.44
C GLU A 441 56.65 5.18 -18.99
N VAL A 442 57.76 4.64 -19.52
CA VAL A 442 59.11 5.02 -19.08
C VAL A 442 59.49 6.43 -19.56
N ASP A 443 58.92 6.87 -20.68
CA ASP A 443 59.16 8.17 -21.29
C ASP A 443 57.94 9.07 -21.16
N VAL A 444 57.53 9.38 -19.92
CA VAL A 444 56.41 10.30 -19.66
C VAL A 444 56.78 11.70 -20.20
N PRO A 445 55.98 12.27 -21.12
CA PRO A 445 56.20 13.63 -21.60
C PRO A 445 56.18 14.64 -20.43
N PRO A 446 57.01 15.70 -20.45
CA PRO A 446 57.04 16.69 -19.37
C PRO A 446 55.71 17.44 -19.22
N GLU A 447 54.88 17.47 -20.25
CA GLU A 447 53.56 18.13 -20.28
C GLU A 447 52.44 17.24 -19.71
N ALA A 448 52.65 15.92 -19.62
CA ALA A 448 51.64 14.96 -19.21
C ALA A 448 51.01 15.21 -17.81
N PRO A 449 51.75 15.69 -16.78
CA PRO A 449 51.15 16.01 -15.49
C PRO A 449 50.18 17.18 -15.58
N GLN A 450 50.52 18.20 -16.38
CA GLN A 450 49.66 19.38 -16.55
C GLN A 450 48.43 19.04 -17.40
N GLU A 451 48.60 18.26 -18.47
CA GLU A 451 47.48 17.71 -19.24
C GLU A 451 46.53 16.86 -18.37
N ALA A 452 47.07 16.08 -17.42
CA ALA A 452 46.27 15.28 -16.49
C ALA A 452 45.44 16.18 -15.55
N VAL A 453 46.01 17.27 -15.04
CA VAL A 453 45.29 18.25 -14.21
C VAL A 453 44.17 18.90 -15.04
N GLU A 454 44.47 19.37 -16.26
CA GLU A 454 43.49 19.99 -17.15
C GLU A 454 42.35 19.02 -17.51
N THR A 455 42.71 17.77 -17.85
CA THR A 455 41.75 16.71 -18.20
C THR A 455 40.83 16.43 -17.02
N LEU A 456 41.38 16.17 -15.82
CA LEU A 456 40.56 15.87 -14.64
C LEU A 456 39.70 17.06 -14.22
N THR A 457 40.23 18.28 -14.33
CA THR A 457 39.52 19.52 -14.00
C THR A 457 38.32 19.73 -14.92
N ALA A 458 38.52 19.66 -16.23
CA ALA A 458 37.43 19.76 -17.19
C ALA A 458 36.40 18.65 -16.96
N ARG A 459 36.88 17.43 -16.69
CA ARG A 459 36.01 16.26 -16.61
C ARG A 459 35.10 16.25 -15.38
N TYR A 460 35.60 16.63 -14.20
CA TYR A 460 34.73 16.65 -13.02
C TYR A 460 33.66 17.74 -13.13
N GLN A 461 33.98 18.87 -13.78
CA GLN A 461 33.04 19.96 -14.07
C GLN A 461 31.98 19.51 -15.09
N GLU A 462 32.39 18.84 -16.16
CA GLU A 462 31.47 18.26 -17.15
C GLU A 462 30.50 17.26 -16.54
N ILE A 463 30.97 16.41 -15.61
CA ILE A 463 30.14 15.40 -14.96
C ILE A 463 29.33 16.01 -13.81
N GLY A 464 29.73 17.17 -13.27
CA GLY A 464 29.06 17.84 -12.16
C GLY A 464 29.39 17.27 -10.78
N LEU A 465 30.56 16.64 -10.61
CA LEU A 465 31.05 16.20 -9.30
C LEU A 465 31.53 17.39 -8.46
N SER A 466 31.42 17.28 -7.14
CA SER A 466 32.11 18.23 -6.25
C SER A 466 33.61 17.96 -6.26
N HIS A 467 34.40 19.00 -6.02
CA HIS A 467 35.86 18.86 -5.96
C HIS A 467 36.34 17.87 -4.89
N PRO A 468 35.81 17.86 -3.65
CA PRO A 468 36.17 16.82 -2.66
C PRO A 468 35.90 15.38 -3.15
N ALA A 469 34.82 15.18 -3.90
CA ALA A 469 34.51 13.88 -4.49
C ALA A 469 35.48 13.52 -5.62
N MET A 470 35.84 14.49 -6.47
CA MET A 470 36.88 14.33 -7.49
C MET A 470 38.22 13.94 -6.88
N MET A 471 38.67 14.65 -5.84
CA MET A 471 39.92 14.37 -5.15
C MET A 471 39.95 12.96 -4.55
N THR A 472 38.83 12.53 -3.97
CA THR A 472 38.68 11.17 -3.45
C THR A 472 38.86 10.12 -4.57
N VAL A 473 38.15 10.28 -5.69
CA VAL A 473 38.21 9.35 -6.83
C VAL A 473 39.61 9.31 -7.47
N ALA A 474 40.24 10.47 -7.63
CA ALA A 474 41.59 10.60 -8.16
C ALA A 474 42.61 9.90 -7.25
N THR A 475 42.60 10.20 -5.94
CA THR A 475 43.50 9.59 -4.97
C THR A 475 43.33 8.07 -4.89
N GLU A 476 42.09 7.56 -4.86
CA GLU A 476 41.82 6.12 -4.90
C GLU A 476 42.32 5.48 -6.21
N GLY A 477 42.22 6.22 -7.33
CA GLY A 477 42.72 5.84 -8.65
C GLY A 477 44.20 5.61 -8.66
N PHE A 478 44.94 6.64 -8.33
CA PHE A 478 46.39 6.59 -8.32
C PHE A 478 46.92 5.62 -7.26
N THR A 479 46.28 5.52 -6.10
CA THR A 479 46.64 4.55 -5.06
C THR A 479 46.47 3.12 -5.56
N SER A 480 45.42 2.82 -6.34
CA SER A 480 45.27 1.50 -6.96
C SER A 480 46.40 1.17 -7.93
N THR A 481 46.90 2.16 -8.68
CA THR A 481 48.05 1.99 -9.57
C THR A 481 49.36 1.80 -8.80
N LEU A 482 49.57 2.53 -7.71
CA LEU A 482 50.70 2.30 -6.81
C LEU A 482 50.70 0.88 -6.24
N ARG A 483 49.51 0.33 -5.94
CA ARG A 483 49.38 -1.06 -5.49
C ARG A 483 49.86 -2.05 -6.57
N VAL A 484 49.57 -1.79 -7.85
CA VAL A 484 50.05 -2.62 -8.97
C VAL A 484 51.58 -2.60 -9.05
N PHE A 485 52.21 -1.44 -8.90
CA PHE A 485 53.68 -1.35 -8.86
C PHE A 485 54.28 -2.10 -7.67
N TYR A 486 53.69 -1.94 -6.49
CA TYR A 486 54.12 -2.65 -5.29
C TYR A 486 54.03 -4.18 -5.47
N ASP A 487 52.91 -4.67 -5.99
CA ASP A 487 52.71 -6.10 -6.26
C ASP A 487 53.71 -6.62 -7.29
N ARG A 488 54.03 -5.81 -8.30
CA ARG A 488 55.04 -6.14 -9.29
C ARG A 488 56.44 -6.16 -8.68
N CYS A 489 56.78 -5.20 -7.83
CA CYS A 489 58.06 -5.14 -7.11
C CYS A 489 58.27 -6.39 -6.24
N CYS A 490 57.25 -6.81 -5.48
CA CYS A 490 57.33 -8.05 -4.69
C CYS A 490 57.55 -9.28 -5.58
N LYS A 491 56.88 -9.33 -6.74
CA LYS A 491 57.04 -10.43 -7.70
C LYS A 491 58.43 -10.45 -8.33
N ASP A 492 58.94 -9.29 -8.73
CA ASP A 492 60.28 -9.17 -9.32
C ASP A 492 61.36 -9.51 -8.28
N ALA A 493 61.22 -9.09 -7.02
CA ALA A 493 62.13 -9.49 -5.94
C ALA A 493 62.18 -11.01 -5.75
N ARG A 494 61.05 -11.70 -5.91
CA ARG A 494 60.97 -13.16 -5.74
C ARG A 494 61.52 -13.94 -6.94
N ILE A 495 61.26 -13.47 -8.17
CA ILE A 495 61.48 -14.26 -9.40
C ILE A 495 62.71 -13.78 -10.17
N ASN A 496 62.87 -12.46 -10.28
CA ASN A 496 63.80 -11.81 -11.20
C ASN A 496 65.02 -11.20 -10.47
N GLY A 497 65.02 -11.17 -9.13
CA GLY A 497 66.11 -10.68 -8.29
C GLY A 497 66.01 -9.18 -7.96
N ASP A 498 66.99 -8.71 -7.19
CA ASP A 498 66.98 -7.38 -6.57
C ASP A 498 67.03 -6.24 -7.60
N GLU A 499 67.78 -6.39 -8.70
CA GLU A 499 67.89 -5.36 -9.74
C GLU A 499 66.53 -5.06 -10.40
N ALA A 500 65.75 -6.09 -10.71
CA ALA A 500 64.43 -5.95 -11.29
C ALA A 500 63.43 -5.34 -10.29
N ALA A 501 63.53 -5.72 -9.01
CA ALA A 501 62.71 -5.17 -7.94
C ALA A 501 62.99 -3.67 -7.73
N LEU A 502 64.26 -3.28 -7.65
CA LEU A 502 64.69 -1.89 -7.50
C LEU A 502 64.23 -1.04 -8.69
N ALA A 503 64.37 -1.55 -9.93
CA ALA A 503 63.87 -0.85 -11.12
C ALA A 503 62.35 -0.62 -11.09
N THR A 504 61.57 -1.58 -10.59
CA THR A 504 60.12 -1.43 -10.40
C THR A 504 59.81 -0.45 -9.27
N MET A 505 60.60 -0.44 -8.20
CA MET A 505 60.45 0.51 -7.08
C MET A 505 60.79 1.94 -7.49
N ASP A 506 61.80 2.14 -8.33
CA ASP A 506 62.13 3.45 -8.90
C ASP A 506 60.99 3.99 -9.77
N LYS A 507 60.37 3.14 -10.60
CA LYS A 507 59.16 3.49 -11.37
C LYS A 507 58.00 3.88 -10.46
N MET A 508 57.80 3.14 -9.37
CA MET A 508 56.77 3.45 -8.37
C MET A 508 56.99 4.81 -7.71
N LEU A 509 58.23 5.12 -7.31
CA LEU A 509 58.59 6.40 -6.69
C LEU A 509 58.46 7.56 -7.68
N ALA A 510 58.87 7.36 -8.93
CA ALA A 510 58.69 8.33 -10.00
C ALA A 510 57.20 8.65 -10.22
N PHE A 511 56.36 7.61 -10.37
CA PHE A 511 54.90 7.75 -10.48
C PHE A 511 54.30 8.47 -9.28
N SER A 512 54.68 8.10 -8.05
CA SER A 512 54.19 8.72 -6.81
C SER A 512 54.50 10.23 -6.75
N ARG A 513 55.71 10.64 -7.15
CA ARG A 513 56.08 12.06 -7.20
C ARG A 513 55.24 12.83 -8.23
N THR A 514 55.06 12.27 -9.41
CA THR A 514 54.26 12.88 -10.48
C THR A 514 52.80 13.03 -10.04
N VAL A 515 52.20 11.98 -9.48
CA VAL A 515 50.84 12.03 -8.94
C VAL A 515 50.71 13.01 -7.78
N GLY A 516 51.71 13.06 -6.89
CA GLY A 516 51.73 14.03 -5.78
C GLY A 516 51.67 15.48 -6.28
N SER A 517 52.37 15.78 -7.39
CA SER A 517 52.25 17.08 -8.06
C SER A 517 50.85 17.30 -8.62
N ILE A 518 50.30 16.33 -9.36
CA ILE A 518 48.96 16.42 -9.95
C ILE A 518 47.89 16.69 -8.88
N LEU A 519 47.90 15.95 -7.77
CA LEU A 519 46.93 16.14 -6.68
C LEU A 519 47.09 17.50 -5.98
N SER A 520 48.33 17.94 -5.77
CA SER A 520 48.62 19.29 -5.24
C SER A 520 48.14 20.40 -6.19
N ASP A 521 48.28 20.20 -7.50
CA ASP A 521 47.90 21.22 -8.47
C ASP A 521 46.39 21.22 -8.71
N LEU A 522 45.72 20.07 -8.60
CA LEU A 522 44.25 19.95 -8.53
C LEU A 522 43.66 20.65 -7.30
N SER A 523 44.32 20.57 -6.14
CA SER A 523 43.84 21.28 -4.94
C SER A 523 43.99 22.80 -5.07
N LYS A 524 45.10 23.27 -5.64
CA LYS A 524 45.31 24.72 -5.90
C LYS A 524 44.34 25.28 -6.95
N ALA A 525 43.96 24.48 -7.94
CA ALA A 525 43.00 24.88 -8.96
C ALA A 525 41.61 25.20 -8.36
N GLU A 526 41.25 24.61 -7.22
CA GLU A 526 40.03 24.93 -6.48
C GLU A 526 40.12 26.26 -5.75
N GLU A 527 41.24 26.50 -5.05
CA GLU A 527 41.49 27.76 -4.31
C GLU A 527 41.41 28.98 -5.24
N ALA A 528 41.85 28.83 -6.50
CA ALA A 528 41.75 29.86 -7.53
C ALA A 528 40.31 30.14 -8.00
N ASN A 529 39.40 29.17 -7.88
CA ASN A 529 38.00 29.27 -8.32
C ASN A 529 37.04 29.74 -7.22
N GLY A 530 37.49 29.88 -5.96
CA GLY A 530 36.76 30.57 -4.88
C GLY A 530 35.64 29.77 -4.21
N GLU A 531 35.51 28.47 -4.48
CA GLU A 531 34.54 27.58 -3.83
C GLU A 531 35.23 26.75 -2.72
N GLY A 532 35.25 27.24 -1.47
CA GLY A 532 35.48 26.39 -0.28
C GLY A 532 36.86 26.46 0.41
N SER A 533 36.85 26.18 1.71
CA SER A 533 38.05 26.08 2.57
C SER A 533 38.80 24.79 2.29
N ALA A 534 40.13 24.87 2.11
CA ALA A 534 41.03 23.75 1.88
C ALA A 534 40.79 22.58 2.86
N GLU A 535 39.96 21.62 2.46
CA GLU A 535 39.91 20.32 3.08
C GLU A 535 41.15 19.57 2.56
N GLU A 536 42.09 19.28 3.47
CA GLU A 536 43.40 18.76 3.13
C GLU A 536 43.26 17.48 2.29
N ALA A 537 43.83 17.50 1.07
CA ALA A 537 43.72 16.39 0.14
C ALA A 537 44.10 15.06 0.83
N PRO A 538 43.31 13.98 0.66
CA PRO A 538 43.60 12.72 1.32
C PRO A 538 45.02 12.27 0.94
N PRO A 539 45.89 11.96 1.92
CA PRO A 539 47.27 11.65 1.61
C PRO A 539 47.35 10.36 0.80
N LEU A 540 48.21 10.37 -0.22
CA LEU A 540 48.50 9.20 -1.05
C LEU A 540 49.18 8.12 -0.18
N THR A 541 48.39 7.20 0.36
CA THR A 541 48.87 6.18 1.30
C THR A 541 48.53 4.78 0.81
N LEU A 542 49.52 3.89 0.85
CA LEU A 542 49.27 2.45 0.74
C LEU A 542 48.97 1.92 2.14
N THR A 543 47.78 1.35 2.33
CA THR A 543 47.43 0.70 3.60
C THR A 543 48.36 -0.48 3.87
N ALA A 544 48.70 -0.70 5.14
CA ALA A 544 49.56 -1.77 5.59
C ALA A 544 49.16 -3.12 4.95
N ASP A 545 50.11 -3.76 4.25
CA ASP A 545 49.86 -5.02 3.58
C ASP A 545 49.95 -6.19 4.56
N THR A 546 48.81 -6.63 5.06
CA THR A 546 48.69 -7.81 5.94
C THR A 546 49.14 -9.11 5.27
N SER A 547 49.34 -9.10 3.95
CA SER A 547 49.79 -10.24 3.14
C SER A 547 51.23 -10.12 2.63
N ALA A 548 52.00 -9.12 3.10
CA ALA A 548 53.36 -8.84 2.61
C ALA A 548 54.29 -10.06 2.69
N ALA A 549 54.24 -10.81 3.80
CA ALA A 549 55.06 -12.01 3.99
C ALA A 549 54.71 -13.11 2.96
N ARG A 550 53.43 -13.31 2.66
CA ARG A 550 52.98 -14.27 1.64
C ARG A 550 53.38 -13.82 0.23
N ARG A 551 53.39 -12.51 -0.06
CA ARG A 551 53.79 -11.97 -1.36
C ARG A 551 55.30 -12.03 -1.61
N LEU A 552 56.11 -11.69 -0.60
CA LEU A 552 57.57 -11.67 -0.70
C LEU A 552 58.19 -13.08 -0.65
N TYR A 553 57.65 -13.96 0.22
CA TYR A 553 58.24 -15.27 0.48
C TYR A 553 57.45 -16.45 -0.11
N GLY A 554 56.25 -16.22 -0.63
CA GLY A 554 55.47 -17.25 -1.32
C GLY A 554 54.84 -18.33 -0.43
N LEU A 555 54.62 -18.03 0.86
CA LEU A 555 54.08 -18.94 1.89
C LEU A 555 52.56 -19.16 1.85
#